data_AF-Q8BV60-F1
#
_entry.id   AF-Q8BV60-F1
#
_cell.length_a   1.000
_cell.length_b   1.000
_cell.length_c   1.000
_cell.angle_alpha   90.00
_cell.angle_beta   90.00
_cell.angle_gamma   90.00
#
_symmetry.space_group_name_H-M   'P 1'
#
loop_
_entity.id
_entity.type
_entity.pdbx_description
1 polymer ?
#
loop_
_entity_poly.entity_id
_entity_poly.type
_entity_poly.pdbx_seq_one_letter_code
_entity_poly.pdbx_strand_id
1 'polypeptide(L)'
;MERRAGSRLRAWMLLLLLCPVQGRQKDSGSKWKVFLDQINRALENYEPCSSQNCSCYHGVIEEDLTPFRGGISRKMMAEVVRRKLGTHYQIIKNRLFREDDCMFPSRCSGVEHFILEVIHRLPDMEMVINVRDYPQVPKWMEPTIPVFSFSKTSEYHDIMYPAWTFWEGGPAVWPLYPTGLGRWDLFREDLLRSAAQWPWEKKNSTAYFRGSRTSPERDPLILLSRKNPKLVDAEYTKNQGLEVYERYSGKASR
;
A
#
# COMPACT_ATOMS: atom_id res chain seq x y z
N MET A 1 71.98 12.49 -69.33
CA MET A 1 73.00 12.61 -68.28
C MET A 1 73.34 14.08 -68.13
N GLU A 2 72.76 14.76 -67.13
CA GLU A 2 73.24 16.05 -66.66
C GLU A 2 72.77 16.23 -65.22
N ARG A 3 73.63 16.86 -64.41
CA ARG A 3 73.68 16.78 -62.95
C ARG A 3 73.12 18.05 -62.29
N ARG A 4 72.78 17.89 -60.99
CA ARG A 4 72.77 18.91 -59.90
C ARG A 4 71.63 19.93 -59.98
N ALA A 5 71.14 20.53 -58.91
CA ALA A 5 71.25 20.41 -57.45
C ALA A 5 70.25 21.44 -56.88
N GLY A 6 69.89 21.36 -55.60
CA GLY A 6 69.44 22.56 -54.86
C GLY A 6 68.30 22.36 -53.87
N SER A 7 68.67 22.30 -52.59
CA SER A 7 67.82 22.51 -51.42
C SER A 7 67.27 23.94 -51.36
N ARG A 8 66.03 24.13 -50.85
CA ARG A 8 65.65 25.17 -49.87
C ARG A 8 64.16 25.10 -49.45
N LEU A 9 63.96 24.70 -48.21
CA LEU A 9 63.03 25.16 -47.17
C LEU A 9 61.92 26.22 -47.47
N ARG A 10 60.76 25.95 -46.84
CA ARG A 10 59.65 26.82 -46.37
C ARG A 10 58.51 27.11 -47.37
N ALA A 11 57.29 26.67 -47.03
CA ALA A 11 56.33 27.48 -46.27
C ALA A 11 54.99 26.73 -46.12
N TRP A 12 54.40 26.91 -44.95
CA TRP A 12 53.12 26.36 -44.51
C TRP A 12 51.94 26.90 -45.33
N MET A 13 50.93 26.06 -45.60
CA MET A 13 49.57 26.55 -45.81
C MET A 13 48.55 25.55 -45.25
N LEU A 14 47.81 26.03 -44.24
CA LEU A 14 46.73 25.34 -43.54
C LEU A 14 45.60 24.96 -44.51
N LEU A 15 45.17 23.70 -44.47
CA LEU A 15 43.82 23.29 -44.87
C LEU A 15 43.08 22.81 -43.62
N LEU A 16 42.41 23.75 -42.96
CA LEU A 16 41.36 23.47 -41.99
C LEU A 16 40.19 22.83 -42.74
N LEU A 17 40.11 21.50 -42.66
CA LEU A 17 38.92 20.75 -43.03
C LEU A 17 37.75 21.23 -42.17
N LEU A 18 36.86 22.01 -42.78
CA LEU A 18 35.52 22.31 -42.31
C LEU A 18 34.74 20.99 -42.23
N CYS A 19 34.86 20.26 -41.13
CA CYS A 19 33.78 19.35 -40.72
C CYS A 19 32.59 20.24 -40.36
N PRO A 20 31.45 20.16 -41.07
CA PRO A 20 30.26 20.83 -40.61
C PRO A 20 29.93 20.24 -39.25
N VAL A 21 29.95 21.08 -38.22
CA VAL A 21 29.37 20.78 -36.92
C VAL A 21 27.96 20.32 -37.21
N GLN A 22 27.73 19.01 -37.14
CA GLN A 22 26.39 18.46 -37.04
C GLN A 22 25.81 19.11 -35.80
N GLY A 23 25.01 20.16 -36.03
CA GLY A 23 24.16 20.71 -35.00
C GLY A 23 23.49 19.52 -34.35
N ARG A 24 23.73 19.33 -33.06
CA ARG A 24 22.89 18.47 -32.24
C ARG A 24 21.46 18.94 -32.49
N GLN A 25 20.76 18.25 -33.39
CA GLN A 25 19.32 18.25 -33.37
C GLN A 25 18.99 17.78 -31.96
N LYS A 26 18.55 18.73 -31.16
CA LYS A 26 18.04 18.49 -29.82
C LYS A 26 16.79 17.69 -30.08
N ASP A 27 16.94 16.37 -30.14
CA ASP A 27 15.85 15.44 -30.31
C ASP A 27 14.86 15.78 -29.19
N SER A 28 13.79 16.48 -29.55
CA SER A 28 12.77 16.90 -28.60
C SER A 28 11.98 15.65 -28.30
N GLY A 29 12.57 14.74 -27.52
CA GLY A 29 11.93 13.54 -27.05
C GLY A 29 10.56 13.93 -26.53
N SER A 30 9.52 13.28 -27.05
CA SER A 30 8.11 13.57 -26.73
C SER A 30 7.98 13.86 -25.23
N LYS A 31 7.25 14.93 -24.87
CA LYS A 31 6.98 15.34 -23.47
C LYS A 31 6.61 14.16 -22.56
N TRP A 32 6.04 13.09 -23.14
CA TRP A 32 5.52 11.91 -22.45
C TRP A 32 6.41 10.66 -22.55
N LYS A 33 7.56 10.73 -23.25
CA LYS A 33 8.41 9.56 -23.53
C LYS A 33 8.82 8.81 -22.26
N VAL A 34 9.21 9.52 -21.21
CA VAL A 34 9.62 8.90 -19.94
C VAL A 34 8.51 8.03 -19.35
N PHE A 35 7.27 8.54 -19.34
CA PHE A 35 6.12 7.81 -18.80
C PHE A 35 5.72 6.64 -19.70
N LEU A 36 5.70 6.84 -21.03
CA LEU A 36 5.37 5.78 -21.98
C LEU A 36 6.37 4.63 -21.92
N ASP A 37 7.67 4.94 -21.88
CA ASP A 37 8.73 3.93 -21.74
C ASP A 37 8.63 3.21 -20.38
N GLN A 38 8.22 3.93 -19.32
CA GLN A 38 8.00 3.32 -18.00
C GLN A 38 6.80 2.38 -17.99
N ILE A 39 5.68 2.75 -18.63
CA ILE A 39 4.49 1.90 -18.77
C ILE A 39 4.85 0.64 -19.56
N ASN A 40 5.55 0.77 -20.68
CA ASN A 40 5.95 -0.37 -21.51
C ASN A 40 6.84 -1.34 -20.72
N ARG A 41 7.87 -0.84 -20.02
CA ARG A 41 8.70 -1.69 -19.15
C ARG A 41 7.90 -2.37 -18.04
N ALA A 42 6.93 -1.67 -17.44
CA ALA A 42 6.08 -2.25 -16.41
C ALA A 42 5.19 -3.37 -16.97
N LEU A 43 4.65 -3.20 -18.18
CA LEU A 43 3.85 -4.22 -18.87
C LEU A 43 4.70 -5.41 -19.32
N GLU A 44 5.93 -5.19 -19.81
CA GLU A 44 6.88 -6.25 -20.17
C GLU A 44 7.27 -7.12 -18.98
N ASN A 45 7.40 -6.51 -17.78
CA ASN A 45 7.74 -7.20 -16.54
C ASN A 45 6.51 -7.73 -15.77
N TYR A 46 5.29 -7.40 -16.20
CA TYR A 46 4.08 -7.80 -15.48
C TYR A 46 3.69 -9.23 -15.83
N GLU A 47 3.71 -10.10 -14.82
CA GLU A 47 3.20 -11.46 -14.94
C GLU A 47 1.76 -11.52 -14.37
N PRO A 48 0.73 -11.74 -15.22
CA PRO A 48 -0.65 -11.78 -14.75
C PRO A 48 -0.91 -13.03 -13.91
N CYS A 49 -1.64 -12.88 -12.81
CA CYS A 49 -2.14 -14.04 -12.08
C CYS A 49 -3.43 -14.57 -12.73
N SER A 50 -3.38 -15.79 -13.26
CA SER A 50 -4.53 -16.49 -13.88
C SER A 50 -5.26 -17.44 -12.94
N SER A 51 -4.87 -17.50 -11.67
CA SER A 51 -5.47 -18.39 -10.69
C SER A 51 -6.90 -17.98 -10.33
N GLN A 52 -7.75 -18.98 -10.09
CA GLN A 52 -9.12 -18.78 -9.60
C GLN A 52 -9.24 -18.80 -8.08
N ASN A 53 -8.12 -19.01 -7.37
CA ASN A 53 -8.06 -19.02 -5.91
C ASN A 53 -7.08 -17.95 -5.39
N CYS A 54 -6.74 -17.99 -4.10
CA CYS A 54 -5.87 -17.00 -3.47
C CYS A 54 -4.36 -17.18 -3.74
N SER A 55 -3.92 -18.10 -4.62
CA SER A 55 -2.50 -18.39 -4.86
C SER A 55 -1.72 -17.20 -5.41
N CYS A 56 -2.39 -16.21 -6.00
CA CYS A 56 -1.79 -14.94 -6.40
C CYS A 56 -1.07 -14.23 -5.24
N TYR A 57 -1.46 -14.52 -3.99
CA TYR A 57 -0.95 -13.89 -2.78
C TYR A 57 0.00 -14.78 -1.99
N HIS A 58 0.34 -15.97 -2.48
CA HIS A 58 1.17 -16.93 -1.73
C HIS A 58 2.56 -16.40 -1.41
N GLY A 59 3.16 -15.60 -2.30
CA GLY A 59 4.46 -14.97 -2.06
C GLY A 59 4.47 -14.06 -0.83
N VAL A 60 3.35 -13.41 -0.51
CA VAL A 60 3.20 -12.58 0.70
C VAL A 60 3.24 -13.45 1.96
N ILE A 61 2.56 -14.58 1.94
CA ILE A 61 2.56 -15.54 3.06
C ILE A 61 3.98 -16.08 3.27
N GLU A 62 4.67 -16.44 2.19
CA GLU A 62 6.03 -16.96 2.27
C GLU A 62 7.00 -15.92 2.85
N GLU A 63 6.94 -14.68 2.39
CA GLU A 63 7.78 -13.58 2.88
C GLU A 63 7.52 -13.32 4.38
N ASP A 64 6.25 -13.25 4.77
CA ASP A 64 5.85 -12.92 6.15
C ASP A 64 6.19 -14.03 7.15
N LEU A 65 6.16 -15.30 6.72
CA LEU A 65 6.52 -16.44 7.57
C LEU A 65 8.01 -16.78 7.56
N THR A 66 8.80 -16.19 6.67
CA THR A 66 10.24 -16.44 6.55
C THR A 66 11.02 -16.24 7.87
N PRO A 67 10.78 -15.17 8.66
CA PRO A 67 11.46 -14.98 9.95
C PRO A 67 11.20 -16.10 10.97
N PHE A 68 10.12 -16.85 10.81
CA PHE A 68 9.66 -17.86 11.76
C PHE A 68 9.96 -19.30 11.32
N ARG A 69 10.70 -19.50 10.21
CA ARG A 69 11.08 -20.84 9.70
C ARG A 69 11.88 -21.67 10.73
N GLY A 70 12.57 -21.02 11.66
CA GLY A 70 13.27 -21.67 12.77
C GLY A 70 12.35 -22.26 13.86
N GLY A 71 11.03 -22.04 13.74
CA GLY A 71 10.02 -22.53 14.67
C GLY A 71 9.59 -21.48 15.70
N ILE A 72 8.33 -21.57 16.12
CA ILE A 72 7.74 -20.72 17.17
C ILE A 72 7.61 -21.57 18.42
N SER A 73 8.38 -21.24 19.46
CA SER A 73 8.37 -22.00 20.71
C SER A 73 7.22 -21.58 21.64
N ARG A 74 6.82 -22.47 22.56
CA ARG A 74 5.85 -22.15 23.64
C ARG A 74 6.25 -20.92 24.44
N LYS A 75 7.55 -20.78 24.78
CA LYS A 75 8.07 -19.62 25.54
C LYS A 75 7.93 -18.32 24.74
N MET A 76 8.18 -18.39 23.42
CA MET A 76 8.00 -17.24 22.53
C MET A 76 6.53 -16.81 22.50
N MET A 77 5.60 -17.74 22.29
CA MET A 77 4.16 -17.42 22.28
C MET A 77 3.68 -16.83 23.61
N ALA A 78 4.08 -17.42 24.73
CA ALA A 78 3.76 -16.89 26.06
C ALA A 78 4.26 -15.45 26.26
N GLU A 79 5.43 -15.10 25.72
CA GLU A 79 5.97 -13.75 25.77
C GLU A 79 5.16 -12.77 24.90
N VAL A 80 4.70 -13.18 23.70
CA VAL A 80 3.84 -12.34 22.85
C VAL A 80 2.54 -12.00 23.56
N VAL A 81 1.88 -13.02 24.14
CA VAL A 81 0.63 -12.86 24.90
C VAL A 81 0.84 -11.93 26.11
N ARG A 82 1.92 -12.16 26.89
CA ARG A 82 2.25 -11.34 28.06
C ARG A 82 2.42 -9.85 27.71
N ARG A 83 2.97 -9.56 26.53
CA ARG A 83 3.21 -8.19 26.05
C ARG A 83 1.94 -7.49 25.54
N LYS A 84 0.81 -8.19 25.41
CA LYS A 84 -0.49 -7.64 24.96
C LYS A 84 -0.40 -6.88 23.63
N LEU A 85 0.36 -7.44 22.68
CA LEU A 85 0.55 -6.83 21.34
C LEU A 85 -0.65 -7.04 20.41
N GLY A 86 -1.58 -7.90 20.77
CA GLY A 86 -2.83 -8.15 20.05
C GLY A 86 -3.74 -9.02 20.91
N THR A 87 -4.80 -9.53 20.29
CA THR A 87 -5.75 -10.44 20.92
C THR A 87 -5.30 -11.90 20.72
N HIS A 88 -5.19 -12.66 21.80
CA HIS A 88 -4.79 -14.07 21.77
C HIS A 88 -5.96 -14.98 21.39
N TYR A 89 -5.72 -15.83 20.39
CA TYR A 89 -6.64 -16.84 19.89
C TYR A 89 -5.99 -18.23 19.95
N GLN A 90 -6.81 -19.25 20.15
CA GLN A 90 -6.42 -20.65 20.07
C GLN A 90 -7.45 -21.43 19.25
N ILE A 91 -6.97 -22.33 18.40
CA ILE A 91 -7.77 -23.30 17.67
C ILE A 91 -7.40 -24.67 18.23
N ILE A 92 -8.37 -25.36 18.84
CA ILE A 92 -8.17 -26.70 19.41
C ILE A 92 -9.35 -27.55 19.00
N LYS A 93 -9.09 -28.66 18.31
CA LYS A 93 -10.10 -29.58 17.78
C LYS A 93 -11.18 -28.84 16.97
N ASN A 94 -10.72 -27.99 16.05
CA ASN A 94 -11.55 -27.16 15.17
C ASN A 94 -12.54 -26.23 15.90
N ARG A 95 -12.23 -25.85 17.15
CA ARG A 95 -12.99 -24.85 17.92
C ARG A 95 -12.12 -23.63 18.19
N LEU A 96 -12.70 -22.44 18.03
CA LEU A 96 -12.03 -21.18 18.28
C LEU A 96 -12.22 -20.77 19.74
N PHE A 97 -11.12 -20.44 20.39
CA PHE A 97 -11.07 -19.84 21.72
C PHE A 97 -10.33 -18.51 21.60
N ARG A 98 -10.70 -17.57 22.45
CA ARG A 98 -10.10 -16.23 22.50
C ARG A 98 -10.03 -15.78 23.95
N GLU A 99 -9.08 -14.94 24.29
CA GLU A 99 -9.14 -14.18 25.53
C GLU A 99 -10.40 -13.27 25.59
N ASP A 100 -10.82 -12.93 26.79
CA ASP A 100 -12.01 -12.10 27.01
C ASP A 100 -11.86 -10.71 26.38
N ASP A 101 -10.70 -10.08 26.60
CA ASP A 101 -10.41 -8.71 26.19
C ASP A 101 -10.24 -8.57 24.67
N CYS A 102 -11.11 -7.79 24.05
CA CYS A 102 -10.89 -7.25 22.70
C CYS A 102 -11.23 -5.75 22.68
N MET A 103 -10.21 -4.92 22.48
CA MET A 103 -10.35 -3.45 22.47
C MET A 103 -11.29 -2.93 21.38
N PHE A 104 -11.37 -3.64 20.25
CA PHE A 104 -12.24 -3.30 19.13
C PHE A 104 -13.15 -4.49 18.78
N PRO A 105 -14.26 -4.69 19.51
CA PRO A 105 -15.08 -5.90 19.40
C PRO A 105 -15.51 -6.24 17.96
N SER A 106 -16.03 -5.27 17.20
CA SER A 106 -16.43 -5.51 15.80
C SER A 106 -15.26 -5.90 14.90
N ARG A 107 -14.02 -5.47 15.21
CA ARG A 107 -12.84 -5.90 14.45
C ARG A 107 -12.51 -7.37 14.76
N CYS A 108 -12.60 -7.77 16.03
CA CYS A 108 -12.48 -9.18 16.40
C CYS A 108 -13.57 -10.03 15.73
N SER A 109 -14.83 -9.59 15.76
CA SER A 109 -15.94 -10.29 15.07
C SER A 109 -15.67 -10.46 13.56
N GLY A 110 -15.16 -9.42 12.89
CA GLY A 110 -14.80 -9.49 11.47
C GLY A 110 -13.65 -10.48 11.19
N VAL A 111 -12.67 -10.61 12.09
CA VAL A 111 -11.63 -11.65 11.99
C VAL A 111 -12.20 -13.04 12.24
N GLU A 112 -13.00 -13.19 13.30
CA GLU A 112 -13.62 -14.44 13.72
C GLU A 112 -14.54 -15.01 12.64
N HIS A 113 -15.27 -14.16 11.91
CA HIS A 113 -16.09 -14.56 10.76
C HIS A 113 -15.32 -15.44 9.78
N PHE A 114 -14.15 -14.98 9.32
CA PHE A 114 -13.33 -15.72 8.34
C PHE A 114 -12.66 -16.95 8.94
N ILE A 115 -12.19 -16.88 10.20
CA ILE A 115 -11.59 -18.05 10.87
C ILE A 115 -12.63 -19.15 10.99
N LEU A 116 -13.82 -18.83 11.49
CA LEU A 116 -14.91 -19.80 11.70
C LEU A 116 -15.39 -20.43 10.38
N GLU A 117 -15.35 -19.70 9.26
CA GLU A 117 -15.69 -20.24 7.95
C GLU A 117 -14.76 -21.39 7.52
N VAL A 118 -13.47 -21.30 7.84
CA VAL A 118 -12.46 -22.29 7.41
C VAL A 118 -11.99 -23.22 8.53
N ILE A 119 -12.44 -23.03 9.76
CA ILE A 119 -11.91 -23.68 10.98
C ILE A 119 -11.90 -25.21 10.94
N HIS A 120 -12.85 -25.81 10.22
CA HIS A 120 -12.97 -27.26 10.04
C HIS A 120 -11.82 -27.88 9.23
N ARG A 121 -11.02 -27.05 8.53
CA ARG A 121 -9.82 -27.46 7.77
C ARG A 121 -8.52 -27.01 8.43
N LEU A 122 -8.60 -26.29 9.55
CA LEU A 122 -7.42 -25.79 10.25
C LEU A 122 -6.90 -26.81 11.27
N PRO A 123 -5.58 -27.01 11.37
CA PRO A 123 -5.00 -27.78 12.47
C PRO A 123 -5.05 -26.99 13.79
N ASP A 124 -4.74 -27.67 14.89
CA ASP A 124 -4.60 -27.01 16.19
C ASP A 124 -3.43 -26.00 16.15
N MET A 125 -3.68 -24.78 16.60
CA MET A 125 -2.70 -23.69 16.62
C MET A 125 -3.10 -22.60 17.62
N GLU A 126 -2.19 -21.67 17.88
CA GLU A 126 -2.49 -20.44 18.60
C GLU A 126 -1.74 -19.26 17.98
N MET A 127 -2.32 -18.07 18.10
CA MET A 127 -1.81 -16.86 17.47
C MET A 127 -2.24 -15.61 18.23
N VAL A 128 -1.47 -14.53 18.06
CA VAL A 128 -1.84 -13.20 18.56
C VAL A 128 -2.19 -12.32 17.35
N ILE A 129 -3.44 -11.88 17.28
CA ILE A 129 -3.97 -11.06 16.18
C ILE A 129 -4.16 -9.63 16.69
N ASN A 130 -3.33 -8.72 16.21
CA ASN A 130 -3.46 -7.29 16.45
C ASN A 130 -4.58 -6.71 15.56
N VAL A 131 -5.62 -6.20 16.21
CA VAL A 131 -6.75 -5.51 15.57
C VAL A 131 -6.63 -3.97 15.64
N ARG A 132 -5.48 -3.44 16.06
CA ARG A 132 -5.18 -1.98 16.05
C ARG A 132 -4.74 -1.54 14.66
N ASP A 133 -4.66 -0.23 14.46
CA ASP A 133 -4.31 0.36 13.16
C ASP A 133 -2.82 0.20 12.78
N TYR A 134 -1.92 0.07 13.77
CA TYR A 134 -0.47 0.10 13.56
C TYR A 134 0.20 -1.24 13.87
N PRO A 135 1.22 -1.66 13.10
CA PRO A 135 1.98 -2.89 13.34
C PRO A 135 2.77 -2.83 14.67
N GLN A 136 3.22 -3.99 15.16
CA GLN A 136 3.74 -4.16 16.53
C GLN A 136 5.18 -4.70 16.61
N VAL A 137 5.69 -5.30 15.54
CA VAL A 137 6.98 -6.02 15.54
C VAL A 137 7.93 -5.34 14.55
N PRO A 138 8.56 -4.22 14.91
CA PRO A 138 9.56 -3.59 14.05
C PRO A 138 10.77 -4.51 13.86
N LYS A 139 11.45 -4.39 12.71
CA LYS A 139 12.58 -5.26 12.31
C LYS A 139 13.78 -5.25 13.25
N TRP A 140 13.95 -4.18 14.03
CA TRP A 140 15.04 -4.09 15.01
C TRP A 140 14.77 -4.88 16.30
N MET A 141 13.57 -5.44 16.47
CA MET A 141 13.20 -6.21 17.65
C MET A 141 13.77 -7.64 17.60
N GLU A 142 14.58 -7.97 18.60
CA GLU A 142 15.21 -9.29 18.74
C GLU A 142 14.83 -9.96 20.09
N PRO A 143 14.43 -11.24 20.11
CA PRO A 143 14.14 -12.09 18.96
C PRO A 143 12.85 -11.66 18.24
N THR A 144 12.74 -11.96 16.94
CA THR A 144 11.49 -11.76 16.20
C THR A 144 10.36 -12.61 16.81
N ILE A 145 9.18 -12.00 16.95
CA ILE A 145 7.99 -12.64 17.54
C ILE A 145 6.78 -12.58 16.60
N PRO A 146 5.92 -13.61 16.56
CA PRO A 146 4.80 -13.68 15.62
C PRO A 146 3.59 -12.88 16.12
N VAL A 147 3.29 -11.77 15.46
CA VAL A 147 2.05 -11.00 15.64
C VAL A 147 1.41 -10.79 14.28
N PHE A 148 0.11 -11.04 14.17
CA PHE A 148 -0.64 -10.78 12.94
C PHE A 148 -1.18 -9.35 12.95
N SER A 149 -0.91 -8.55 11.91
CA SER A 149 -1.42 -7.17 11.75
C SER A 149 -1.92 -6.95 10.33
N PHE A 150 -3.02 -6.24 10.12
CA PHE A 150 -3.62 -6.11 8.78
C PHE A 150 -2.78 -5.28 7.79
N SER A 151 -1.85 -4.45 8.29
CA SER A 151 -1.03 -3.54 7.49
C SER A 151 0.35 -3.37 8.12
N LYS A 152 1.38 -3.27 7.27
CA LYS A 152 2.77 -3.02 7.67
C LYS A 152 3.58 -2.37 6.55
N THR A 153 4.80 -1.96 6.87
CA THR A 153 5.84 -1.64 5.87
C THR A 153 6.89 -2.74 5.84
N SER A 154 7.88 -2.63 4.93
CA SER A 154 9.07 -3.49 4.94
C SER A 154 9.87 -3.41 6.24
N GLU A 155 9.61 -2.45 7.13
CA GLU A 155 10.35 -2.26 8.39
C GLU A 155 9.73 -3.03 9.57
N TYR A 156 8.75 -3.91 9.31
CA TYR A 156 8.08 -4.72 10.33
C TYR A 156 8.02 -6.20 9.94
N HIS A 157 8.04 -7.05 10.97
CA HIS A 157 7.93 -8.51 10.89
C HIS A 157 6.53 -9.04 11.22
N ASP A 158 5.54 -8.17 11.43
CA ASP A 158 4.14 -8.59 11.56
C ASP A 158 3.72 -9.46 10.36
N ILE A 159 2.86 -10.44 10.59
CA ILE A 159 2.30 -11.30 9.54
C ILE A 159 0.99 -10.67 9.05
N MET A 160 0.88 -10.36 7.77
CA MET A 160 -0.33 -9.74 7.23
C MET A 160 -1.50 -10.73 7.18
N TYR A 161 -2.69 -10.21 7.43
CA TYR A 161 -3.94 -10.95 7.28
C TYR A 161 -5.02 -10.07 6.63
N PRO A 162 -6.03 -10.65 5.95
CA PRO A 162 -7.15 -9.88 5.41
C PRO A 162 -7.89 -9.14 6.51
N ALA A 163 -7.95 -7.81 6.41
CA ALA A 163 -8.53 -6.97 7.45
C ALA A 163 -9.99 -7.35 7.76
N TRP A 164 -10.38 -7.17 9.03
CA TRP A 164 -11.75 -7.35 9.52
C TRP A 164 -12.82 -6.70 8.63
N THR A 165 -12.50 -5.52 8.06
CA THR A 165 -13.43 -4.70 7.25
C THR A 165 -13.91 -5.36 5.97
N PHE A 166 -13.32 -6.48 5.53
CA PHE A 166 -13.92 -7.28 4.46
C PHE A 166 -15.32 -7.78 4.86
N TRP A 167 -15.55 -8.01 6.16
CA TRP A 167 -16.85 -8.35 6.72
C TRP A 167 -17.45 -7.21 7.54
N GLU A 168 -16.78 -6.72 8.58
CA GLU A 168 -17.29 -5.66 9.47
C GLU A 168 -16.19 -4.95 10.28
N GLY A 169 -16.54 -3.95 11.09
CA GLY A 169 -15.61 -3.30 12.02
C GLY A 169 -14.67 -2.27 11.37
N GLY A 170 -14.89 -1.91 10.11
CA GLY A 170 -14.23 -0.77 9.48
C GLY A 170 -14.70 0.59 10.03
N PRO A 171 -14.16 1.71 9.51
CA PRO A 171 -14.50 3.05 10.00
C PRO A 171 -16.00 3.34 9.93
N ALA A 172 -16.61 3.76 11.05
CA ALA A 172 -18.00 4.20 11.12
C ALA A 172 -18.12 5.69 10.77
N VAL A 173 -18.16 5.97 9.47
CA VAL A 173 -18.26 7.35 8.93
C VAL A 173 -19.73 7.74 8.84
N TRP A 174 -20.21 8.57 9.76
CA TRP A 174 -21.59 9.05 9.76
C TRP A 174 -21.82 10.09 8.65
N PRO A 175 -22.95 10.07 7.92
CA PRO A 175 -24.07 9.10 8.00
C PRO A 175 -23.93 7.91 7.04
N LEU A 176 -22.83 7.80 6.28
CA LEU A 176 -22.69 6.84 5.18
C LEU A 176 -22.59 5.38 5.65
N TYR A 177 -21.81 5.13 6.70
CA TYR A 177 -21.54 3.80 7.24
C TYR A 177 -21.81 3.80 8.76
N PRO A 178 -23.09 3.87 9.18
CA PRO A 178 -23.45 4.02 10.59
C PRO A 178 -23.02 2.83 11.45
N THR A 179 -22.91 1.65 10.86
CA THR A 179 -22.47 0.40 11.50
C THR A 179 -21.01 0.04 11.18
N GLY A 180 -20.23 0.98 10.65
CA GLY A 180 -18.87 0.72 10.16
C GLY A 180 -18.84 0.23 8.72
N LEU A 181 -17.79 0.61 7.99
CA LEU A 181 -17.50 0.03 6.67
C LEU A 181 -17.30 -1.49 6.80
N GLY A 182 -17.88 -2.25 5.88
CA GLY A 182 -17.93 -3.70 5.93
C GLY A 182 -18.49 -4.28 4.63
N ARG A 183 -18.79 -5.59 4.65
CA ARG A 183 -19.53 -6.31 3.60
C ARG A 183 -18.98 -6.04 2.20
N TRP A 184 -17.70 -6.35 2.02
CA TRP A 184 -17.02 -6.18 0.74
C TRP A 184 -17.69 -6.92 -0.41
N ASP A 185 -18.34 -8.05 -0.11
CA ASP A 185 -19.20 -8.79 -1.02
C ASP A 185 -20.32 -7.92 -1.61
N LEU A 186 -21.05 -7.19 -0.77
CA LEU A 186 -22.13 -6.29 -1.21
C LEU A 186 -21.57 -5.02 -1.85
N PHE A 187 -20.53 -4.45 -1.24
CA PHE A 187 -19.93 -3.19 -1.69
C PHE A 187 -19.34 -3.31 -3.11
N ARG A 188 -18.77 -4.48 -3.47
CA ARG A 188 -18.31 -4.75 -4.83
C ARG A 188 -19.44 -4.66 -5.86
N GLU A 189 -20.61 -5.20 -5.56
CA GLU A 189 -21.76 -5.16 -6.47
C GLU A 189 -22.30 -3.74 -6.64
N ASP A 190 -22.33 -2.95 -5.57
CA ASP A 190 -22.66 -1.52 -5.63
C ASP A 190 -21.66 -0.74 -6.50
N LEU A 191 -20.36 -0.99 -6.32
CA LEU A 191 -19.31 -0.36 -7.13
C LEU A 191 -19.44 -0.74 -8.61
N LEU A 192 -19.72 -2.00 -8.93
CA LEU A 192 -19.92 -2.45 -10.32
C LEU A 192 -21.12 -1.76 -10.96
N ARG A 193 -22.25 -1.67 -10.24
CA ARG A 193 -23.44 -0.93 -10.71
C ARG A 193 -23.13 0.55 -10.94
N SER A 194 -22.42 1.19 -10.02
CA SER A 194 -22.01 2.59 -10.16
C SER A 194 -21.04 2.79 -11.33
N ALA A 195 -20.05 1.90 -11.49
CA ALA A 195 -19.09 1.97 -12.60
C ALA A 195 -19.77 1.85 -13.96
N ALA A 196 -20.79 1.00 -14.09
CA ALA A 196 -21.58 0.86 -15.33
C ALA A 196 -22.36 2.15 -15.68
N GLN A 197 -22.79 2.93 -14.68
CA GLN A 197 -23.45 4.22 -14.89
C GLN A 197 -22.47 5.31 -15.35
N TRP A 198 -21.18 5.17 -15.02
CA TRP A 198 -20.12 6.14 -15.30
C TRP A 198 -19.02 5.55 -16.20
N PRO A 199 -19.30 5.25 -17.49
CA PRO A 199 -18.28 4.79 -18.43
C PRO A 199 -17.17 5.84 -18.60
N TRP A 200 -15.97 5.40 -19.00
CA TRP A 200 -14.74 6.22 -18.99
C TRP A 200 -14.94 7.62 -19.59
N GLU A 201 -15.49 7.71 -20.80
CA GLU A 201 -15.67 8.99 -21.52
C GLU A 201 -16.67 9.95 -20.87
N LYS A 202 -17.48 9.48 -19.90
CA LYS A 202 -18.42 10.31 -19.14
C LYS A 202 -17.87 10.73 -17.77
N LYS A 203 -16.70 10.22 -17.36
CA LYS A 203 -16.11 10.58 -16.06
C LYS A 203 -15.61 12.01 -16.08
N ASN A 204 -15.74 12.72 -14.96
CA ASN A 204 -15.17 14.05 -14.80
C ASN A 204 -13.63 13.98 -14.80
N SER A 205 -12.98 14.87 -15.56
CA SER A 205 -11.51 14.93 -15.67
C SER A 205 -10.82 15.61 -14.47
N THR A 206 -11.57 16.22 -13.55
CA THR A 206 -11.03 16.73 -12.28
C THR A 206 -10.70 15.57 -11.35
N ALA A 207 -9.46 15.51 -10.84
CA ALA A 207 -9.07 14.48 -9.87
C ALA A 207 -9.86 14.65 -8.57
N TYR A 208 -10.19 13.55 -7.88
CA TYR A 208 -11.13 13.60 -6.74
C TYR A 208 -10.57 12.93 -5.48
N PHE A 209 -10.80 13.55 -4.31
CA PHE A 209 -10.53 12.94 -2.99
C PHE A 209 -11.50 13.45 -1.91
N ARG A 210 -12.00 12.54 -1.08
CA ARG A 210 -12.68 12.85 0.19
C ARG A 210 -12.21 11.89 1.27
N GLY A 211 -11.77 12.43 2.39
CA GLY A 211 -11.35 11.65 3.55
C GLY A 211 -10.77 12.56 4.63
N SER A 212 -10.58 12.07 5.84
CA SER A 212 -10.05 12.89 6.94
C SER A 212 -8.52 13.04 6.90
N ARG A 213 -7.96 13.94 7.70
CA ARG A 213 -6.50 14.11 7.84
C ARG A 213 -5.88 13.06 8.76
N THR A 214 -5.80 11.80 8.31
CA THR A 214 -5.15 10.71 9.07
C THR A 214 -3.63 10.65 8.86
N SER A 215 -3.11 11.32 7.83
CA SER A 215 -1.67 11.50 7.59
C SER A 215 -1.44 12.88 6.96
N PRO A 216 -0.39 13.62 7.37
CA PRO A 216 -0.02 14.89 6.74
C PRO A 216 0.42 14.72 5.28
N GLU A 217 0.75 13.51 4.81
CA GLU A 217 1.06 13.23 3.40
C GLU A 217 -0.09 13.60 2.44
N ARG A 218 -1.31 13.75 2.96
CA ARG A 218 -2.49 14.18 2.20
C ARG A 218 -2.52 15.70 1.95
N ASP A 219 -1.81 16.49 2.76
CA ASP A 219 -1.91 17.97 2.73
C ASP A 219 -1.57 18.59 1.37
N PRO A 220 -0.51 18.16 0.64
CA PRO A 220 -0.18 18.77 -0.66
C PRO A 220 -1.32 18.69 -1.67
N LEU A 221 -2.11 17.61 -1.66
CA LEU A 221 -3.26 17.43 -2.56
C LEU A 221 -4.41 18.37 -2.20
N ILE A 222 -4.69 18.55 -0.91
CA ILE A 222 -5.71 19.49 -0.42
C ILE A 222 -5.31 20.93 -0.74
N LEU A 223 -4.05 21.29 -0.53
CA LEU A 223 -3.52 22.62 -0.88
C LEU A 223 -3.58 22.86 -2.39
N LEU A 224 -3.27 21.84 -3.20
CA LEU A 224 -3.40 21.92 -4.66
C LEU A 224 -4.85 22.13 -5.09
N SER A 225 -5.80 21.41 -4.50
CA SER A 225 -7.24 21.60 -4.75
C SER A 225 -7.70 23.02 -4.43
N ARG A 226 -7.27 23.58 -3.28
CA ARG A 226 -7.58 24.97 -2.91
C ARG A 226 -7.00 25.98 -3.90
N LYS A 227 -5.82 25.71 -4.45
CA LYS A 227 -5.15 26.58 -5.43
C LYS A 227 -5.73 26.45 -6.84
N ASN A 228 -6.13 25.24 -7.25
CA ASN A 228 -6.64 24.96 -8.59
C ASN A 228 -7.80 23.94 -8.55
N PRO A 229 -9.02 24.39 -8.19
CA PRO A 229 -10.16 23.50 -7.99
C PRO A 229 -10.69 22.85 -9.28
N LYS A 230 -10.32 23.38 -10.47
CA LYS A 230 -10.65 22.73 -11.74
C LYS A 230 -9.78 21.50 -12.03
N LEU A 231 -8.55 21.48 -11.48
CA LEU A 231 -7.61 20.37 -11.66
C LEU A 231 -7.84 19.25 -10.65
N VAL A 232 -8.05 19.61 -9.39
CA VAL A 232 -8.28 18.67 -8.28
C VAL A 232 -9.43 19.19 -7.42
N ASP A 233 -10.34 18.29 -7.08
CA ASP A 233 -11.40 18.43 -6.09
C ASP A 233 -11.09 17.50 -4.90
N ALA A 234 -10.33 18.02 -3.93
CA ALA A 234 -9.88 17.30 -2.76
C ALA A 234 -10.14 18.11 -1.49
N GLU A 235 -10.92 17.52 -0.56
CA GLU A 235 -11.30 18.16 0.69
C GLU A 235 -11.20 17.19 1.87
N TYR A 236 -10.85 17.73 3.04
CA TYR A 236 -10.86 16.97 4.27
C TYR A 236 -12.28 16.81 4.82
N THR A 237 -12.63 15.58 5.17
CA THR A 237 -13.81 15.26 5.98
C THR A 237 -13.42 15.17 7.46
N LYS A 238 -14.41 15.18 8.35
CA LYS A 238 -14.17 14.93 9.77
C LYS A 238 -14.01 13.43 10.05
N ASN A 239 -13.30 13.12 11.12
CA ASN A 239 -13.28 11.79 11.73
C ASN A 239 -13.61 11.93 13.23
N GLN A 240 -13.91 10.81 13.88
CA GLN A 240 -14.31 10.79 15.28
C GLN A 240 -13.24 11.40 16.22
N GLY A 241 -11.95 11.21 15.92
CA GLY A 241 -10.86 11.80 16.71
C GLY A 241 -10.88 13.33 16.70
N LEU A 242 -11.12 13.93 15.54
CA LEU A 242 -11.25 15.37 15.37
C LEU A 242 -12.54 15.91 15.99
N GLU A 243 -13.66 15.20 15.84
CA GLU A 243 -14.92 15.57 16.48
C GLU A 243 -14.82 15.58 18.00
N VAL A 244 -14.13 14.59 18.58
CA VAL A 244 -13.81 14.55 20.01
C VAL A 244 -12.94 15.74 20.39
N TYR A 245 -11.85 16.00 19.66
CA TYR A 245 -10.98 17.13 19.96
C TYR A 245 -11.73 18.46 19.91
N GLU A 246 -12.51 18.73 18.87
CA GLU A 246 -13.30 19.98 18.74
C GLU A 246 -14.33 20.11 19.86
N ARG A 247 -14.98 19.00 20.25
CA ARG A 247 -15.95 18.96 21.35
C ARG A 247 -15.32 19.32 22.70
N TYR A 248 -14.13 18.80 23.00
CA TYR A 248 -13.46 19.03 24.29
C TYR A 248 -12.61 20.31 24.32
N SER A 249 -12.09 20.76 23.18
CA SER A 249 -11.23 21.96 23.11
C SER A 249 -11.99 23.26 22.86
N GLY A 250 -13.25 23.19 22.39
CA GLY A 250 -14.04 24.37 22.02
C GLY A 250 -13.49 25.15 20.82
N LYS A 251 -12.47 24.62 20.13
CA LYS A 251 -11.83 25.25 18.96
C LYS A 251 -12.12 24.41 17.73
N ALA A 252 -12.68 25.05 16.69
CA ALA A 252 -12.77 24.44 15.38
C ALA A 252 -11.36 24.27 14.80
N SER A 253 -11.04 23.07 14.33
CA SER A 253 -9.83 22.84 13.55
C SER A 253 -9.96 23.50 12.17
N ARG A 254 -8.94 24.24 11.74
CA ARG A 254 -8.90 24.92 10.44
C ARG A 254 -8.31 24.04 9.35
#